data_AF-A0A841ESL1-F1
#
_entry.id   AF-A0A841ESL1-F1
#
_cell.length_a   1.000
_cell.length_b   1.000
_cell.length_c   1.000
_cell.angle_alpha   90.00
_cell.angle_beta   90.00
_cell.angle_gamma   90.00
#
_symmetry.space_group_name_H-M   'P 1'
#
loop_
_entity.id
_entity.type
_entity.pdbx_description
1 polymer ?
#
loop_
_entity_poly.entity_id
_entity_poly.type
_entity_poly.pdbx_seq_one_letter_code
_entity_poly.pdbx_strand_id
1 'polypeptide(L)'
;MKQTKQMSYDQFRAHVKRASSLRNVPLIKIVAFQEKYMKIEEMQFFDVEQNYMSVQACNTLWMNLKDKSFRTVVSQSLQFYQQMTNLGRHSLENLIRELYDTAVPVLLDYDPSRYYTLEQLVEILATDEDKLIEQLEMGRFKGAFINEEGKWLKPKPE
;
A
#
# COMPACT_ATOMS: atom_id res chain seq x y z
N MET A 1 17.20 0.25 22.80
CA MET A 1 16.66 -0.26 21.51
C MET A 1 17.14 0.67 20.41
N LYS A 2 17.76 0.18 19.34
CA LYS A 2 18.02 1.02 18.16
C LYS A 2 16.67 1.45 17.58
N GLN A 3 16.51 2.73 17.27
CA GLN A 3 15.37 3.19 16.47
C GLN A 3 15.44 2.50 15.11
N THR A 4 14.41 1.75 14.74
CA THR A 4 14.28 1.20 13.39
C THR A 4 14.00 2.35 12.43
N LYS A 5 14.87 2.54 11.45
CA LYS A 5 14.72 3.51 10.37
C LYS A 5 13.56 3.10 9.45
N GLN A 6 12.54 3.94 9.43
CA GLN A 6 11.41 3.80 8.52
C GLN A 6 11.66 4.60 7.25
N MET A 7 11.00 4.17 6.17
CA MET A 7 11.01 4.88 4.91
C MET A 7 10.31 6.25 5.05
N SER A 8 11.01 7.32 4.70
CA SER A 8 10.42 8.67 4.60
C SER A 8 9.47 8.79 3.41
N TYR A 9 8.64 9.83 3.38
CA TYR A 9 7.74 10.10 2.25
C TYR A 9 8.47 10.16 0.89
N ASP A 10 9.60 10.86 0.81
CA ASP A 10 10.36 10.97 -0.45
C ASP A 10 10.91 9.62 -0.91
N GLN A 11 11.35 8.79 0.03
CA GLN A 11 11.80 7.43 -0.26
C GLN A 11 10.62 6.53 -0.69
N PHE A 12 9.47 6.64 -0.01
CA PHE A 12 8.24 5.91 -0.37
C PHE A 12 7.77 6.26 -1.77
N ARG A 13 7.68 7.55 -2.07
CA ARG A 13 7.33 8.05 -3.40
C ARG A 13 8.26 7.52 -4.47
N ALA A 14 9.58 7.52 -4.22
CA ALA A 14 10.56 6.97 -5.14
C ALA A 14 10.40 5.45 -5.31
N HIS A 15 10.14 4.73 -4.22
CA HIS A 15 9.90 3.29 -4.21
C HIS A 15 8.67 2.91 -5.04
N VAL A 16 7.52 3.54 -4.79
CA VAL A 16 6.27 3.29 -5.54
C VAL A 16 6.45 3.61 -7.03
N LYS A 17 7.09 4.73 -7.37
CA LYS A 17 7.38 5.09 -8.77
C LYS A 17 8.28 4.06 -9.46
N ARG A 18 9.36 3.64 -8.80
CA ARG A 18 10.30 2.65 -9.33
C ARG A 18 9.62 1.29 -9.53
N ALA A 19 8.87 0.84 -8.53
CA ALA A 19 8.14 -0.42 -8.59
C ALA A 19 7.09 -0.40 -9.71
N SER A 20 6.36 0.71 -9.88
CA SER A 20 5.41 0.85 -10.99
C SER A 20 6.10 0.84 -12.35
N SER A 21 7.24 1.50 -12.53
CA SER A 21 7.93 1.55 -13.82
C SER A 21 8.49 0.20 -14.25
N LEU A 22 8.88 -0.65 -13.30
CA LEU A 22 9.52 -1.94 -13.58
C LEU A 22 8.52 -3.08 -13.73
N ARG A 23 7.40 -3.02 -13.00
CA ARG A 23 6.53 -4.19 -12.80
C ARG A 23 5.09 -3.97 -13.26
N ASN A 24 4.63 -2.72 -13.41
CA ASN A 24 3.22 -2.36 -13.64
C ASN A 24 2.23 -3.20 -12.79
N VAL A 25 2.61 -3.48 -11.53
CA VAL A 25 1.80 -4.26 -10.60
C VAL A 25 0.89 -3.36 -9.78
N PRO A 26 -0.22 -3.90 -9.24
CA PRO A 26 -1.05 -3.22 -8.24
C PRO A 26 -0.25 -2.64 -7.07
N LEU A 27 -0.67 -1.50 -6.55
CA LEU A 27 -0.05 -0.85 -5.38
C LEU A 27 -0.01 -1.76 -4.15
N ILE A 28 -1.04 -2.58 -3.96
CA ILE A 28 -1.17 -3.57 -2.87
C ILE A 28 -0.09 -4.67 -2.93
N LYS A 29 0.57 -4.85 -4.08
CA LYS A 29 1.73 -5.76 -4.25
C LYS A 29 3.08 -5.07 -4.07
N ILE A 30 3.08 -3.76 -3.87
CA ILE A 30 4.28 -2.93 -3.71
C ILE A 30 4.46 -2.57 -2.23
N VAL A 31 3.35 -2.17 -1.58
CA VAL A 31 3.33 -1.77 -0.17
C VAL A 31 2.12 -2.37 0.54
N ALA A 32 2.30 -2.69 1.81
CA ALA A 32 1.22 -3.13 2.68
C ALA A 32 0.46 -1.93 3.23
N PHE A 33 -0.85 -2.09 3.48
CA PHE A 33 -1.71 -1.04 4.03
C PHE A 33 -2.31 -1.45 5.37
N GLN A 34 -2.61 -0.48 6.22
CA GLN A 34 -3.15 -0.75 7.54
C GLN A 34 -4.58 -1.29 7.43
N GLU A 35 -4.90 -2.32 8.21
CA GLU A 35 -6.20 -3.03 8.19
C GLU A 35 -7.42 -2.10 8.23
N LYS A 36 -7.35 -1.03 9.05
CA LYS A 36 -8.45 -0.07 9.20
C LYS A 36 -8.84 0.60 7.88
N TYR A 37 -7.88 0.82 6.97
CA TYR A 37 -8.14 1.42 5.66
C TYR A 37 -8.64 0.37 4.67
N MET A 38 -8.13 -0.87 4.74
CA MET A 38 -8.58 -1.97 3.87
C MET A 38 -10.06 -2.33 4.06
N LYS A 39 -10.66 -1.96 5.20
CA LYS A 39 -12.09 -2.14 5.51
C LYS A 39 -12.98 -0.99 5.02
N ILE A 40 -12.42 0.06 4.41
CA ILE A 40 -13.21 1.19 3.90
C ILE A 40 -13.86 0.78 2.57
N GLU A 41 -15.18 0.57 2.61
CA GLU A 41 -15.99 0.22 1.44
C GLU A 41 -16.33 1.44 0.58
N GLU A 42 -16.45 2.62 1.19
CA GLU A 42 -16.65 3.88 0.49
C GLU A 42 -15.69 4.94 1.03
N MET A 43 -14.62 5.21 0.30
CA MET A 43 -13.71 6.31 0.60
C MET A 43 -14.44 7.63 0.38
N GLN A 44 -14.50 8.43 1.43
CA GLN A 44 -15.01 9.79 1.36
C GLN A 44 -13.83 10.75 1.26
N PHE A 45 -13.53 11.16 0.05
CA PHE A 45 -12.57 12.23 -0.21
C PHE A 45 -13.13 13.64 0.07
N PHE A 46 -14.35 13.75 0.58
CA PHE A 46 -15.04 15.03 0.72
C PHE A 46 -14.76 15.77 2.04
N ASP A 47 -13.96 15.19 2.95
CA ASP A 47 -13.55 15.88 4.17
C ASP A 47 -12.39 16.84 3.87
N VAL A 48 -12.75 18.05 3.45
CA VAL A 48 -11.88 19.09 2.89
C VAL A 48 -10.81 19.57 3.89
N GLU A 49 -10.96 19.26 5.17
CA GLU A 49 -10.01 19.67 6.22
C GLU A 49 -8.82 18.71 6.40
N GLN A 50 -8.91 17.47 5.88
CA GLN A 50 -7.82 16.48 5.99
C GLN A 50 -7.39 15.87 4.66
N ASN A 51 -8.17 16.03 3.59
CA ASN A 51 -7.83 15.45 2.30
C ASN A 51 -6.92 16.36 1.46
N TYR A 52 -5.82 15.81 0.97
CA TYR A 52 -4.94 16.54 0.07
C TYR A 52 -5.52 16.68 -1.36
N MET A 53 -6.53 15.89 -1.78
CA MET A 53 -7.06 15.88 -3.16
C MET A 53 -8.23 16.85 -3.40
N SER A 54 -8.20 17.55 -4.55
CA SER A 54 -9.31 18.41 -5.00
C SER A 54 -10.57 17.62 -5.35
N VAL A 55 -11.76 18.25 -5.23
CA VAL A 55 -13.06 17.65 -5.60
C VAL A 55 -13.05 17.09 -7.03
N GLN A 56 -12.47 17.82 -7.99
CA GLN A 56 -12.37 17.37 -9.38
C GLN A 56 -11.55 16.09 -9.51
N ALA A 57 -10.41 16.00 -8.82
CA ALA A 57 -9.57 14.82 -8.84
C ALA A 57 -10.28 13.60 -8.27
N CYS A 58 -10.99 13.79 -7.16
CA CYS A 58 -11.77 12.74 -6.51
C CYS A 58 -12.88 12.23 -7.44
N ASN A 59 -13.58 13.13 -8.11
CA ASN A 59 -14.57 12.76 -9.12
C ASN A 59 -13.94 12.02 -10.30
N THR A 60 -12.77 12.44 -10.77
CA THR A 60 -12.02 11.72 -11.81
C THR A 60 -11.66 10.30 -11.37
N LEU A 61 -11.16 10.11 -10.14
CA LEU A 61 -10.88 8.79 -9.60
C LEU A 61 -12.16 7.92 -9.59
N TRP A 62 -13.27 8.47 -9.07
CA TRP A 62 -14.54 7.74 -8.97
C TRP A 62 -15.17 7.36 -10.30
N MET A 63 -14.99 8.16 -11.34
CA MET A 63 -15.48 7.79 -12.67
C MET A 63 -14.68 6.65 -13.31
N ASN A 64 -13.43 6.42 -12.90
CA ASN A 64 -12.56 5.43 -13.50
C ASN A 64 -12.41 4.14 -12.66
N LEU A 65 -12.78 4.18 -11.39
CA LEU A 65 -12.75 3.02 -10.51
C LEU A 65 -14.09 2.28 -10.54
N LYS A 66 -14.05 0.95 -10.37
CA LYS A 66 -15.24 0.09 -10.33
C LYS A 66 -16.15 0.41 -9.13
N ASP A 67 -15.52 0.72 -8.00
CA ASP A 67 -16.17 1.15 -6.77
C ASP A 67 -15.21 2.07 -5.99
N LYS A 68 -15.70 2.66 -4.91
CA LYS A 68 -14.96 3.64 -4.11
C LYS A 68 -14.23 3.02 -2.92
N SER A 69 -14.09 1.70 -2.87
CA SER A 69 -13.40 1.06 -1.75
C SER A 69 -11.91 1.35 -1.80
N PHE A 70 -11.28 1.46 -0.62
CA PHE A 70 -9.83 1.65 -0.54
C PHE A 70 -9.09 0.48 -1.19
N ARG A 71 -9.60 -0.74 -1.02
CA ARG A 71 -9.07 -1.94 -1.67
C ARG A 71 -9.06 -1.78 -3.20
N THR A 72 -10.14 -1.28 -3.79
CA THR A 72 -10.19 -1.04 -5.25
C THR A 72 -9.18 -0.01 -5.70
N VAL A 73 -8.93 1.04 -4.90
CA VAL A 73 -7.85 2.02 -5.17
C VAL A 73 -6.49 1.31 -5.17
N VAL A 74 -6.12 0.65 -4.07
CA VAL A 74 -4.77 0.05 -3.98
C VAL A 74 -4.59 -1.20 -4.86
N SER A 75 -5.68 -1.75 -5.41
CA SER A 75 -5.63 -2.83 -6.40
C SER A 75 -5.26 -2.37 -7.82
N GLN A 76 -5.16 -1.07 -8.06
CA GLN A 76 -4.67 -0.52 -9.33
C GLN A 76 -3.16 -0.29 -9.29
N SER A 77 -2.52 -0.28 -10.46
CA SER A 77 -1.11 0.15 -10.57
C SER A 77 -0.99 1.68 -10.52
N LEU A 78 0.19 2.22 -10.22
CA LEU A 78 0.38 3.67 -10.30
C LEU A 78 0.20 4.18 -11.74
N GLN A 79 0.56 3.37 -12.74
CA GLN A 79 0.40 3.72 -14.16
C GLN A 79 -1.06 3.97 -14.55
N PHE A 80 -2.00 3.21 -13.98
CA PHE A 80 -3.43 3.43 -14.17
C PHE A 80 -3.83 4.87 -13.84
N TYR A 81 -3.36 5.40 -12.71
CA TYR A 81 -3.61 6.79 -12.32
C TYR A 81 -2.86 7.80 -13.19
N GLN A 82 -1.62 7.49 -13.58
CA GLN A 82 -0.83 8.37 -14.45
C GLN A 82 -1.45 8.55 -15.84
N GLN A 83 -2.22 7.57 -16.30
CA GLN A 83 -2.89 7.58 -17.60
C GLN A 83 -4.31 8.17 -17.55
N MET A 84 -4.83 8.50 -16.36
CA MET A 84 -6.16 9.10 -16.25
C MET A 84 -6.19 10.52 -16.82
N THR A 85 -7.01 10.70 -17.85
CA THR A 85 -7.36 12.03 -18.36
C THR A 85 -8.00 12.85 -17.22
N ASN A 86 -7.48 14.04 -16.97
CA ASN A 86 -7.90 14.99 -15.93
C ASN A 86 -7.42 14.71 -14.49
N LEU A 87 -6.61 13.66 -14.26
CA LEU A 87 -5.89 13.55 -12.98
C LEU A 87 -4.58 14.36 -13.07
N GLY A 88 -4.66 15.63 -12.65
CA GLY A 88 -3.52 16.54 -12.66
C GLY A 88 -2.34 16.07 -11.79
N ARG A 89 -1.13 16.57 -12.07
CA ARG A 89 0.11 16.21 -11.35
C ARG A 89 0.02 16.40 -9.84
N HIS A 90 -0.60 17.49 -9.37
CA HIS A 90 -0.79 17.74 -7.95
C HIS A 90 -1.71 16.70 -7.31
N SER A 91 -2.81 16.37 -7.97
CA SER A 91 -3.76 15.35 -7.51
C SER A 91 -3.12 13.96 -7.42
N LEU A 92 -2.29 13.60 -8.40
CA LEU A 92 -1.52 12.35 -8.36
C LEU A 92 -0.52 12.33 -7.19
N GLU A 93 0.15 13.46 -6.93
CA GLU A 93 1.08 13.58 -5.79
C GLU A 93 0.34 13.44 -4.45
N ASN A 94 -0.87 14.00 -4.35
CA ASN A 94 -1.72 13.91 -3.19
C ASN A 94 -2.23 12.47 -2.97
N LEU A 95 -2.60 11.75 -4.03
CA LEU A 95 -2.86 10.32 -3.95
C LEU A 95 -1.66 9.56 -3.37
N ILE A 96 -0.44 9.84 -3.84
CA ILE A 96 0.77 9.18 -3.31
C ILE A 96 0.99 9.50 -1.82
N ARG A 97 0.61 10.70 -1.37
CA ARG A 97 0.65 11.08 0.04
C ARG A 97 -0.37 10.32 0.87
N GLU A 98 -1.60 10.19 0.40
CA GLU A 98 -2.61 9.34 1.03
C GLU A 98 -2.15 7.87 1.12
N LEU A 99 -1.50 7.36 0.07
CA LEU A 99 -0.91 6.01 0.10
C LEU A 99 0.19 5.87 1.15
N TYR A 100 0.99 6.92 1.38
CA TYR A 100 2.02 6.92 2.41
C TYR A 100 1.41 6.92 3.82
N ASP A 101 0.41 7.78 4.06
CA ASP A 101 -0.23 7.95 5.37
C ASP A 101 -1.07 6.70 5.77
N THR A 102 -1.50 5.92 4.78
CA THR A 102 -2.29 4.69 4.96
C THR A 102 -1.46 3.40 4.97
N ALA A 103 -0.19 3.47 4.56
CA ALA A 103 0.70 2.32 4.50
C ALA A 103 1.07 1.79 5.90
N VAL A 104 1.42 0.51 5.97
CA VAL A 104 2.24 -0.01 7.06
C VAL A 104 3.67 0.50 6.84
N PRO A 105 4.34 1.07 7.87
CA PRO A 105 5.69 1.60 7.70
C PRO A 105 6.67 0.54 7.16
N VAL A 106 7.32 0.86 6.03
CA VAL A 106 8.38 0.03 5.46
C VAL A 106 9.67 0.28 6.23
N LEU A 107 10.25 -0.78 6.79
CA LEU A 107 11.48 -0.72 7.57
C LEU A 107 12.70 -0.84 6.64
N LEU A 108 13.72 -0.01 6.84
CA LEU A 108 14.92 0.03 5.99
C LEU A 108 16.14 -0.66 6.62
N ASP A 109 16.20 -0.73 7.95
CA ASP A 109 17.34 -1.27 8.71
C ASP A 109 16.90 -2.38 9.68
N TYR A 110 16.01 -3.25 9.22
CA TYR A 110 15.54 -4.39 10.00
C TYR A 110 16.52 -5.57 9.91
N ASP A 111 16.57 -6.38 10.97
CA ASP A 111 17.29 -7.65 10.99
C ASP A 111 16.39 -8.75 10.40
N PRO A 112 16.69 -9.32 9.22
CA PRO A 112 15.84 -10.31 8.57
C PRO A 112 15.57 -11.56 9.42
N SER A 113 16.48 -11.91 10.35
CA SER A 113 16.32 -13.08 11.21
C SER A 113 15.14 -12.97 12.18
N ARG A 114 14.66 -11.74 12.43
CA ARG A 114 13.52 -11.42 13.30
C ARG A 114 12.16 -11.48 12.61
N TYR A 115 12.12 -11.84 11.34
CA TYR A 115 10.89 -11.86 10.54
C TYR A 115 10.68 -13.24 9.91
N TYR A 116 9.42 -13.60 9.72
CA TYR A 116 9.02 -14.70 8.84
C TYR A 116 8.84 -14.18 7.42
N THR A 117 9.31 -14.96 6.44
CA THR A 117 8.99 -14.75 5.02
C THR A 117 7.62 -15.33 4.68
N LEU A 118 7.10 -15.03 3.47
CA LEU A 118 5.85 -15.60 3.00
C LEU A 118 5.88 -17.14 3.01
N GLU A 119 6.95 -17.73 2.49
CA GLU A 119 7.13 -19.19 2.39
C GLU A 119 7.11 -19.84 3.78
N GLN A 120 7.81 -19.24 4.74
CA GLN A 120 7.80 -19.71 6.12
C GLN A 120 6.41 -19.61 6.76
N LEU A 121 5.67 -18.54 6.47
CA LEU A 121 4.31 -18.38 7.00
C LEU A 121 3.34 -19.40 6.38
N VAL A 122 3.47 -19.71 5.09
CA VAL A 122 2.69 -20.76 4.41
C VAL A 122 2.89 -22.10 5.14
N GLU A 123 4.14 -22.47 5.40
CA GLU A 123 4.48 -23.71 6.11
C GLU A 123 3.95 -23.72 7.56
N ILE A 124 4.18 -22.65 8.31
CA ILE A 124 3.78 -22.55 9.73
C ILE A 124 2.26 -22.59 9.89
N LEU A 125 1.53 -21.88 9.03
CA LEU A 125 0.08 -21.78 9.11
C LEU A 125 -0.64 -22.94 8.41
N ALA A 126 0.11 -23.84 7.75
CA ALA A 126 -0.42 -24.95 6.96
C ALA A 126 -1.57 -24.48 6.04
N THR A 127 -1.34 -23.38 5.31
CA THR A 127 -2.35 -22.71 4.49
C THR A 127 -1.87 -22.57 3.05
N ASP A 128 -2.78 -22.21 2.16
CA ASP A 128 -2.47 -21.94 0.76
C ASP A 128 -1.83 -20.55 0.61
N GLU A 129 -0.85 -20.43 -0.29
CA GLU A 129 -0.10 -19.18 -0.49
C GLU A 129 -1.01 -18.03 -0.93
N ASP A 130 -1.93 -18.27 -1.89
CA ASP A 130 -2.84 -17.23 -2.39
C ASP A 130 -3.79 -16.76 -1.29
N LYS A 131 -4.30 -17.70 -0.47
CA LYS A 131 -5.12 -17.34 0.70
C LYS A 131 -4.33 -16.50 1.68
N LEU A 132 -3.09 -16.87 1.99
CA LEU A 132 -2.25 -16.10 2.90
C LEU A 132 -1.95 -14.71 2.36
N ILE A 133 -1.64 -14.59 1.07
CA ILE A 133 -1.44 -13.30 0.39
C ILE A 133 -2.70 -12.44 0.56
N GLU A 134 -3.90 -12.98 0.31
CA GLU A 134 -5.14 -12.22 0.50
C GLU A 134 -5.28 -11.71 1.94
N GLN A 135 -4.98 -12.54 2.95
CA GLN A 135 -5.04 -12.12 4.34
C GLN A 135 -4.01 -11.02 4.68
N LEU A 136 -2.81 -11.11 4.12
CA LEU A 136 -1.74 -10.11 4.26
C LEU A 136 -2.14 -8.78 3.60
N GLU A 137 -2.65 -8.84 2.37
CA GLU A 137 -3.19 -7.72 1.61
C GLU A 137 -4.35 -7.03 2.35
N MET A 138 -5.19 -7.79 3.03
CA MET A 138 -6.27 -7.28 3.89
C MET A 138 -5.78 -6.69 5.23
N GLY A 139 -4.47 -6.69 5.47
CA GLY A 139 -3.86 -6.14 6.69
C GLY A 139 -4.09 -6.95 7.95
N ARG A 140 -4.57 -8.22 7.85
CA ARG A 140 -4.95 -9.02 9.03
C ARG A 140 -3.76 -9.44 9.90
N PHE A 141 -2.56 -9.43 9.34
CA PHE A 141 -1.34 -9.78 10.04
C PHE A 141 -0.64 -8.53 10.59
N LYS A 142 -0.84 -8.25 11.88
CA LYS A 142 -0.30 -7.04 12.53
C LYS A 142 1.23 -6.90 12.34
N GLY A 143 1.63 -5.76 11.79
CA GLY A 143 3.03 -5.41 11.56
C GLY A 143 3.67 -6.13 10.37
N ALA A 144 2.91 -6.91 9.59
CA ALA A 144 3.40 -7.41 8.31
C ALA A 144 3.57 -6.24 7.34
N PHE A 145 4.65 -6.25 6.57
CA PHE A 145 4.95 -5.24 5.57
C PHE A 145 5.58 -5.87 4.34
N ILE A 146 5.60 -5.11 3.24
CA ILE A 146 6.34 -5.46 2.02
C ILE A 146 7.65 -4.68 2.05
N ASN A 147 8.78 -5.37 1.90
CA ASN A 147 10.09 -4.73 1.87
C ASN A 147 10.41 -4.09 0.51
N GLU A 148 11.57 -3.45 0.38
CA GLU A 148 11.98 -2.76 -0.85
C GLU A 148 12.08 -3.68 -2.08
N GLU A 149 12.22 -4.99 -1.88
CA GLU A 149 12.27 -5.99 -2.95
C GLU A 149 10.89 -6.43 -3.43
N GLY A 150 9.83 -6.16 -2.65
CA GLY A 150 8.48 -6.64 -2.92
C GLY A 150 8.14 -7.96 -2.21
N LYS A 151 8.87 -8.31 -1.14
CA LYS A 151 8.64 -9.54 -0.36
C LYS A 151 7.87 -9.23 0.91
N TRP A 152 6.89 -10.08 1.22
CA TRP A 152 6.15 -10.04 2.48
C TRP A 152 7.03 -10.49 3.64
N LEU A 153 7.01 -9.70 4.73
CA LEU A 153 7.71 -9.99 5.96
C LEU A 153 6.80 -9.74 7.15
N LYS A 154 6.80 -10.66 8.11
CA LYS A 154 6.04 -10.56 9.36
C LYS A 154 6.98 -10.66 10.56
N PRO A 155 6.97 -9.71 11.51
CA PRO A 155 7.74 -9.84 12.74
C PRO A 155 7.38 -11.14 13.47
N LYS A 156 8.40 -11.88 13.91
CA LYS A 156 8.23 -13.03 14.79
C LYS A 156 7.64 -12.59 16.14
N PRO A 157 6.86 -13.44 16.82
CA PRO A 157 6.49 -13.21 18.21
C PRO A 157 7.74 -13.00 19.07
N GLU A 158 7.63 -12.13 20.07
CA GLU A 158 8.63 -12.03 21.15
C GLU A 158 8.56 -13.23 22.10
#